data_AF-A0A954ZV11-F1
#
_entry.id   AF-A0A954ZV11-F1
#
_cell.length_a   1.000
_cell.length_b   1.000
_cell.length_c   1.000
_cell.angle_alpha   90.00
_cell.angle_beta   90.00
_cell.angle_gamma   90.00
#
_symmetry.space_group_name_H-M   'P 1'
#
loop_
_entity.id
_entity.type
_entity.pdbx_description
1 polymer ?
#
loop_
_entity_poly.entity_id
_entity_poly.type
_entity_poly.pdbx_seq_one_letter_code
_entity_poly.pdbx_strand_id
1 'polypeptide(L)'
;MKTLSTRVLVISVLACAGSALSQDADKPLLSGPEVNDTRPALVEDSFGGDMKMGKARLGAMDAIPAGDLRQILREMGSPKADPIIRLSEEQGERIRELMRDYEQERRAYIEENREEFDALREAAGVGGDRGRPEAAERDMREPAGQERAGRQARPRVEREPAEEGTPGRGARRGPDGAPPRAIEGEMPPPEAKPTPEQEAARRELRVFMQAGPSTGDLQRRIYAELSPEQQQFIDEEVLLRAEERAQERDMAMIERKRRDRAEQQPGARPDRVPDGAAPAGNRERVDWSKVYNEDGSVNIDALPERVRQRLENLNDEQRQRVVDALKKRFETGERLRAGDGG
;
A
#
# COMPACT_ATOMS: atom_id res chain seq x y z
N MET A 1 41.27 -14.75 -32.68
CA MET A 1 41.25 -16.08 -32.03
C MET A 1 41.98 -15.97 -30.70
N LYS A 2 41.24 -15.83 -29.59
CA LYS A 2 41.80 -15.71 -28.24
C LYS A 2 41.34 -16.90 -27.42
N THR A 3 42.29 -17.74 -27.02
CA THR A 3 42.11 -18.92 -26.17
C THR A 3 42.02 -18.46 -24.71
N LEU A 4 40.86 -18.67 -24.07
CA LEU A 4 40.69 -18.41 -22.64
C LEU A 4 40.76 -19.72 -21.87
N SER A 5 41.70 -19.71 -20.92
CA SER A 5 42.22 -20.81 -20.14
C SER A 5 41.27 -21.17 -18.99
N THR A 6 40.79 -22.42 -19.00
CA THR A 6 39.98 -23.03 -17.95
C THR A 6 40.87 -23.40 -16.76
N ARG A 7 40.71 -22.73 -15.62
CA ARG A 7 41.28 -23.17 -14.35
C ARG A 7 40.17 -23.74 -13.47
N VAL A 8 40.15 -25.06 -13.40
CA VAL A 8 39.38 -25.85 -12.44
C VAL A 8 40.09 -25.75 -11.08
N LEU A 9 39.40 -25.23 -10.06
CA LEU A 9 39.85 -25.29 -8.68
C LEU A 9 39.02 -26.35 -7.96
N VAL A 10 39.62 -27.53 -7.75
CA VAL A 10 39.09 -28.58 -6.88
C VAL A 10 39.50 -28.24 -5.45
N ILE A 11 38.53 -27.95 -4.58
CA ILE A 11 38.71 -27.99 -3.13
C ILE A 11 37.90 -29.17 -2.62
N SER A 12 38.60 -30.20 -2.18
CA SER A 12 38.08 -31.30 -1.38
C SER A 12 38.79 -31.28 -0.03
N VAL A 13 38.19 -31.97 0.96
CA VAL A 13 38.75 -32.37 2.26
C VAL A 13 38.43 -31.34 3.38
N LEU A 14 37.90 -31.65 4.57
CA LEU A 14 37.85 -32.88 5.39
C LEU A 14 36.68 -32.80 6.41
N ALA A 15 36.17 -33.96 6.79
CA ALA A 15 35.20 -34.20 7.86
C ALA A 15 35.72 -33.89 9.28
N CYS A 16 34.80 -33.56 10.19
CA CYS A 16 34.89 -33.99 11.60
C CYS A 16 33.46 -34.13 12.17
N ALA A 17 33.06 -35.38 12.38
CA ALA A 17 31.95 -35.76 13.24
C ALA A 17 32.33 -35.51 14.70
N GLY A 18 31.41 -34.96 15.47
CA GLY A 18 31.50 -34.82 16.93
C GLY A 18 30.10 -34.94 17.53
N SER A 19 29.81 -36.11 18.08
CA SER A 19 28.64 -36.42 18.90
C SER A 19 28.73 -35.72 20.26
N ALA A 20 27.59 -35.33 20.86
CA ALA A 20 27.19 -35.70 22.23
C ALA A 20 26.08 -34.78 22.80
N LEU A 21 24.91 -35.39 23.01
CA LEU A 21 24.04 -35.30 24.20
C LEU A 21 24.34 -34.15 25.19
N SER A 22 23.50 -33.11 25.18
CA SER A 22 23.44 -32.11 26.26
C SER A 22 22.04 -32.11 26.90
N GLN A 23 21.97 -32.83 28.01
CA GLN A 23 21.17 -32.64 29.23
C GLN A 23 19.97 -31.67 29.20
N ASP A 24 18.76 -32.24 29.18
CA ASP A 24 17.50 -31.63 29.64
C ASP A 24 17.43 -31.63 31.17
N ALA A 25 18.22 -30.80 31.85
CA ALA A 25 18.21 -30.72 33.31
C ALA A 25 18.46 -29.30 33.80
N ASP A 26 17.61 -28.34 33.41
CA ASP A 26 17.51 -27.02 34.07
C ASP A 26 16.22 -26.27 33.63
N LYS A 27 15.04 -26.88 33.82
CA LYS A 27 13.77 -26.13 33.76
C LYS A 27 13.34 -25.76 35.19
N PRO A 28 13.32 -24.46 35.56
CA PRO A 28 12.88 -24.04 36.89
C PRO A 28 11.42 -24.42 37.11
N LEU A 29 11.11 -25.05 38.24
CA LEU A 29 9.79 -25.58 38.66
C LEU A 29 8.65 -24.53 38.78
N LEU A 30 8.88 -23.31 38.30
CA LEU A 30 7.95 -22.17 38.31
C LEU A 30 7.87 -21.48 36.94
N SER A 31 8.13 -22.19 35.84
CA SER A 31 7.65 -21.74 34.53
C SER A 31 6.13 -21.83 34.54
N GLY A 32 5.45 -20.66 34.52
CA GLY A 32 4.00 -20.60 34.29
C GLY A 32 3.61 -21.33 33.00
N PRO A 33 2.31 -21.56 32.76
CA PRO A 33 1.85 -22.20 31.53
C PRO A 33 2.51 -21.52 30.33
N GLU A 34 3.13 -22.32 29.46
CA GLU A 34 3.78 -21.84 28.23
C GLU A 34 2.73 -21.05 27.44
N VAL A 35 2.76 -19.73 27.60
CA VAL A 35 2.03 -18.82 26.72
C VAL A 35 2.79 -18.94 25.42
N ASN A 36 2.24 -19.74 24.49
CA ASN A 36 2.64 -19.67 23.11
C ASN A 36 2.43 -18.22 22.68
N ASP A 37 3.52 -17.46 22.65
CA ASP A 37 3.63 -16.15 22.02
C ASP A 37 3.41 -16.39 20.52
N THR A 38 2.17 -16.67 20.12
CA THR A 38 1.68 -16.47 18.76
C THR A 38 1.68 -14.97 18.53
N ARG A 39 2.88 -14.41 18.42
CA ARG A 39 3.09 -13.09 17.84
C ARG A 39 2.60 -13.21 16.40
N PRO A 40 1.53 -12.50 16.01
CA PRO A 40 1.14 -12.44 14.62
C PRO A 40 2.36 -11.96 13.83
N ALA A 41 2.79 -12.74 12.84
CA ALA A 41 4.02 -12.56 12.06
C ALA A 41 4.05 -11.28 11.19
N LEU A 42 3.25 -10.27 11.53
CA LEU A 42 3.08 -9.03 10.78
C LEU A 42 2.90 -7.79 11.67
N VAL A 43 3.20 -7.89 12.97
CA VAL A 43 3.39 -6.71 13.81
C VAL A 43 4.88 -6.55 13.96
N GLU A 44 5.48 -5.91 12.96
CA GLU A 44 6.82 -5.35 13.09
C GLU A 44 6.83 -4.45 14.34
N ASP A 45 7.73 -4.78 15.27
CA ASP A 45 8.03 -4.03 16.49
C ASP A 45 8.59 -2.62 16.15
N SER A 46 7.75 -1.77 15.56
CA SER A 46 8.07 -0.39 15.17
C SER A 46 7.70 0.61 16.27
N PHE A 47 7.68 0.17 17.53
CA PHE A 47 7.36 1.01 18.70
C PHE A 47 8.53 1.01 19.68
N GLY A 48 9.56 1.81 19.37
CA GLY A 48 10.52 2.25 20.37
C GLY A 48 11.96 2.36 19.89
N GLY A 49 12.40 3.58 19.54
CA GLY A 49 13.82 3.94 19.59
C GLY A 49 14.30 4.82 18.45
N ASP A 50 14.41 6.13 18.73
CA ASP A 50 14.92 7.24 17.89
C ASP A 50 16.35 7.11 17.32
N MET A 51 16.93 5.93 17.12
CA MET A 51 18.34 5.82 16.71
C MET A 51 18.61 4.70 15.71
N LYS A 52 18.63 5.04 14.41
CA LYS A 52 19.52 4.49 13.33
C LYS A 52 19.04 4.90 11.93
N MET A 53 18.96 6.19 11.64
CA MET A 53 18.52 6.74 10.33
C MET A 53 19.20 6.10 9.10
N GLY A 54 20.47 5.66 9.18
CA GLY A 54 21.18 5.10 8.02
C GLY A 54 20.90 3.62 7.70
N LYS A 55 20.78 2.75 8.71
CA LYS A 55 20.49 1.30 8.51
C LYS A 55 19.00 0.98 8.51
N ALA A 56 18.21 1.76 9.26
CA ALA A 56 16.76 1.69 9.18
C ALA A 56 16.26 2.11 7.79
N ARG A 57 16.92 3.08 7.12
CA ARG A 57 16.61 3.48 5.75
C ARG A 57 16.57 2.29 4.78
N LEU A 58 17.63 1.47 4.75
CA LEU A 58 17.71 0.31 3.85
C LEU A 58 16.73 -0.81 4.19
N GLY A 59 16.39 -1.02 5.48
CA GLY A 59 15.34 -1.96 5.87
C GLY A 59 13.93 -1.43 5.56
N ALA A 60 13.72 -0.11 5.66
CA ALA A 60 12.48 0.56 5.29
C ALA A 60 12.26 0.60 3.77
N MET A 61 13.33 0.55 2.96
CA MET A 61 13.22 0.43 1.51
C MET A 61 12.42 -0.80 1.09
N ASP A 62 12.70 -1.97 1.69
CA ASP A 62 11.98 -3.22 1.41
C ASP A 62 10.49 -3.13 1.81
N ALA A 63 10.13 -2.15 2.64
CA ALA A 63 8.76 -1.92 3.11
C ALA A 63 7.99 -0.88 2.27
N ILE A 64 8.62 -0.20 1.30
CA ILE A 64 7.89 0.77 0.46
C ILE A 64 6.92 -0.01 -0.43
N PRO A 65 5.60 0.22 -0.35
CA PRO A 65 4.68 -0.42 -1.26
C PRO A 65 5.03 -0.05 -2.71
N ALA A 66 5.16 -1.03 -3.59
CA ALA A 66 5.53 -0.79 -4.99
C ALA A 66 4.56 0.17 -5.72
N GLY A 67 3.32 0.30 -5.24
CA GLY A 67 2.37 1.31 -5.70
C GLY A 67 2.86 2.74 -5.44
N ASP A 68 3.29 3.02 -4.21
CA ASP A 68 3.73 4.34 -3.76
C ASP A 68 4.97 4.78 -4.54
N LEU A 69 6.01 3.92 -4.62
CA LEU A 69 7.22 4.26 -5.37
C LEU A 69 6.93 4.56 -6.85
N ARG A 70 6.08 3.78 -7.52
CA ARG A 70 5.72 4.04 -8.93
C ARG A 70 4.99 5.36 -9.10
N GLN A 71 4.15 5.74 -8.13
CA GLN A 71 3.47 7.02 -8.19
C GLN A 71 4.45 8.17 -7.97
N ILE A 72 5.35 8.07 -6.99
CA ILE A 72 6.39 9.07 -6.72
C ILE A 72 7.30 9.24 -7.94
N LEU A 73 7.79 8.15 -8.54
CA LEU A 73 8.61 8.21 -9.75
C LEU A 73 7.86 8.85 -10.94
N ARG A 74 6.54 8.62 -11.05
CA ARG A 74 5.71 9.30 -12.06
C ARG A 74 5.61 10.79 -11.80
N GLU A 75 5.47 11.18 -10.54
CA GLU A 75 5.44 12.59 -10.11
C GLU A 75 6.78 13.27 -10.39
N MET A 76 7.91 12.63 -10.07
CA MET A 76 9.26 13.12 -10.38
C MET A 76 9.56 13.18 -11.89
N GLY A 77 8.98 12.28 -12.70
CA GLY A 77 9.08 12.32 -14.16
C GLY A 77 8.19 13.36 -14.83
N SER A 78 7.33 14.05 -14.08
CA SER A 78 6.42 15.06 -14.59
C SER A 78 7.18 16.32 -15.01
N PRO A 79 6.78 17.01 -16.11
CA PRO A 79 7.35 18.32 -16.45
C PRO A 79 7.05 19.40 -15.39
N LYS A 80 6.11 19.13 -14.47
CA LYS A 80 5.76 20.02 -13.34
C LYS A 80 6.59 19.78 -12.08
N ALA A 81 7.41 18.73 -12.03
CA ALA A 81 8.27 18.47 -10.88
C ALA A 81 9.32 19.58 -10.73
N ASP A 82 9.73 19.85 -9.50
CA ASP A 82 10.82 20.79 -9.24
C ASP A 82 12.08 20.32 -10.00
N PRO A 83 12.78 21.21 -10.74
CA PRO A 83 13.97 20.85 -11.52
C PRO A 83 15.04 20.07 -10.76
N ILE A 84 15.14 20.26 -9.43
CA ILE A 84 16.11 19.57 -8.57
C ILE A 84 15.74 18.09 -8.37
N ILE A 85 14.45 17.79 -8.19
CA ILE A 85 13.96 16.42 -7.96
C ILE A 85 13.50 15.72 -9.24
N ARG A 86 13.37 16.48 -10.34
CA ARG A 86 12.88 15.95 -11.61
C ARG A 86 13.85 14.91 -12.17
N LEU A 87 13.31 13.78 -12.62
CA LEU A 87 14.12 12.76 -13.29
C LEU A 87 14.67 13.31 -14.61
N SER A 88 15.97 13.10 -14.85
CA SER A 88 16.52 13.29 -16.19
C SER A 88 15.93 12.26 -17.16
N GLU A 89 15.98 12.55 -18.47
CA GLU A 89 15.49 11.63 -19.50
C GLU A 89 16.25 10.29 -19.46
N GLU A 90 17.57 10.35 -19.31
CA GLU A 90 18.45 9.18 -19.19
C GLU A 90 18.11 8.34 -17.95
N GLN A 91 17.95 8.96 -16.78
CA GLN A 91 17.51 8.25 -15.56
C GLN A 91 16.13 7.62 -15.75
N GLY A 92 15.19 8.35 -16.36
CA GLY A 92 13.85 7.85 -16.64
C GLY A 92 13.84 6.66 -17.61
N GLU A 93 14.75 6.62 -18.58
CA GLU A 93 14.98 5.45 -19.44
C GLU A 93 15.58 4.28 -18.66
N ARG A 94 16.61 4.55 -17.85
CA ARG A 94 17.29 3.52 -17.06
C ARG A 94 16.36 2.84 -16.06
N ILE A 95 15.52 3.61 -15.37
CA ILE A 95 14.50 3.08 -14.45
C ILE A 95 13.48 2.21 -15.19
N ARG A 96 13.05 2.60 -16.39
CA ARG A 96 12.13 1.79 -17.22
C ARG A 96 12.77 0.48 -17.67
N GLU A 97 14.05 0.50 -18.01
CA GLU A 97 14.83 -0.70 -18.34
C GLU A 97 14.90 -1.64 -17.13
N LEU A 98 15.30 -1.15 -15.95
CA LEU A 98 15.34 -1.93 -14.72
C LEU A 98 13.99 -2.60 -14.38
N MET A 99 12.88 -1.89 -14.57
CA MET A 99 11.55 -2.47 -14.37
C MET A 99 11.24 -3.59 -15.38
N ARG A 100 11.60 -3.42 -16.65
CA ARG A 100 11.41 -4.46 -17.68
C ARG A 100 12.27 -5.69 -17.41
N ASP A 101 13.52 -5.49 -17.01
CA ASP A 101 14.45 -6.57 -16.70
C ASP A 101 13.93 -7.39 -15.51
N TYR A 102 13.50 -6.71 -14.44
CA TYR A 102 12.87 -7.37 -13.30
C TYR A 102 11.62 -8.17 -13.68
N GLU A 103 10.74 -7.62 -14.52
CA GLU A 103 9.56 -8.33 -15.00
C GLU A 103 9.93 -9.58 -15.81
N GLN A 104 10.97 -9.50 -16.63
CA GLN A 104 11.49 -10.63 -17.39
C GLN A 104 12.13 -11.69 -16.48
N GLU A 105 13.00 -11.29 -15.55
CA GLU A 105 13.61 -12.17 -14.55
C GLU A 105 12.52 -12.90 -13.75
N ARG A 106 11.52 -12.17 -13.26
CA ARG A 106 10.42 -12.73 -12.47
C ARG A 106 9.56 -13.69 -13.28
N ARG A 107 9.29 -13.36 -14.55
CA ARG A 107 8.56 -14.25 -15.46
C ARG A 107 9.34 -15.53 -15.72
N ALA A 108 10.63 -15.42 -16.02
CA ALA A 108 11.51 -16.56 -16.24
C ALA A 108 11.57 -17.46 -15.00
N TYR A 109 11.70 -16.87 -13.80
CA TYR A 109 11.67 -17.62 -12.54
C TYR A 109 10.37 -18.40 -12.34
N ILE A 110 9.21 -17.78 -12.58
CA ILE A 110 7.91 -18.46 -12.47
C ILE A 110 7.76 -19.55 -13.53
N GLU A 111 8.27 -19.32 -14.75
CA GLU A 111 8.19 -20.29 -15.85
C GLU A 111 9.09 -21.51 -15.61
N GLU A 112 10.31 -21.31 -15.12
CA GLU A 112 11.23 -22.38 -14.73
C GLU A 112 10.70 -23.24 -13.58
N ASN A 113 9.99 -22.61 -12.64
CA ASN A 113 9.46 -23.25 -11.44
C ASN A 113 7.93 -23.42 -11.49
N ARG A 114 7.36 -23.53 -12.70
CA ARG A 114 5.91 -23.51 -12.92
C ARG A 114 5.18 -24.64 -12.19
N GLU A 115 5.72 -25.86 -12.24
CA GLU A 115 5.10 -27.04 -11.62
C GLU A 115 5.02 -26.89 -10.09
N GLU A 116 6.11 -26.44 -9.46
CA GLU A 116 6.15 -26.19 -8.02
C GLU A 116 5.23 -25.01 -7.63
N PHE A 117 5.25 -23.92 -8.40
CA PHE A 117 4.39 -22.77 -8.16
C PHE A 117 2.90 -23.13 -8.27
N ASP A 118 2.50 -23.87 -9.31
CA ASP A 118 1.12 -24.29 -9.53
C ASP A 118 0.67 -25.26 -8.41
N ALA A 119 1.52 -26.21 -8.01
CA ALA A 119 1.24 -27.13 -6.90
C ALA A 119 1.06 -26.40 -5.56
N LEU A 120 1.95 -25.46 -5.23
CA LEU A 120 1.84 -24.63 -4.03
C LEU A 120 0.59 -23.75 -4.05
N ARG A 121 0.22 -23.21 -5.22
CA ARG A 121 -0.96 -22.35 -5.39
C ARG A 121 -2.26 -23.16 -5.26
N GLU A 122 -2.28 -24.38 -5.78
CA GLU A 122 -3.39 -25.33 -5.60
C GLU A 122 -3.54 -25.71 -4.13
N ALA A 123 -2.45 -26.16 -3.48
CA ALA A 123 -2.44 -26.52 -2.07
C ALA A 123 -2.80 -25.35 -1.14
N ALA A 124 -2.42 -24.12 -1.50
CA ALA A 124 -2.78 -22.90 -0.76
C ALA A 124 -4.25 -22.47 -0.91
N GLY A 125 -4.99 -23.09 -1.84
CA GLY A 125 -6.36 -22.71 -2.19
C GLY A 125 -6.46 -21.35 -2.89
N VAL A 126 -5.36 -20.87 -3.52
CA VAL A 126 -5.28 -19.56 -4.20
C VAL A 126 -5.45 -19.70 -5.73
N GLY A 127 -5.44 -20.93 -6.24
CA GLY A 127 -5.54 -21.24 -7.67
C GLY A 127 -6.65 -22.20 -8.05
N GLY A 128 -7.38 -22.75 -7.07
CA GLY A 128 -8.57 -23.53 -7.34
C GLY A 128 -9.54 -22.66 -8.10
N ASP A 129 -9.73 -22.99 -9.37
CA ASP A 129 -10.63 -22.36 -10.32
C ASP A 129 -12.02 -22.25 -9.64
N ARG A 130 -12.27 -21.12 -8.98
CA ARG A 130 -13.61 -20.72 -8.55
C ARG A 130 -14.30 -20.35 -9.85
N GLY A 131 -14.71 -21.39 -10.56
CA GLY A 131 -15.03 -21.45 -11.97
C GLY A 131 -15.02 -20.10 -12.64
N ARG A 132 -13.96 -19.77 -13.37
CA ARG A 132 -14.19 -19.03 -14.60
C ARG A 132 -15.11 -19.95 -15.39
N PRO A 133 -16.42 -19.66 -15.47
CA PRO A 133 -17.34 -20.65 -15.99
C PRO A 133 -16.91 -20.90 -17.43
N GLU A 134 -16.49 -22.13 -17.76
CA GLU A 134 -16.25 -22.56 -19.15
C GLU A 134 -17.46 -22.22 -20.05
N ALA A 135 -18.63 -21.99 -19.46
CA ALA A 135 -19.82 -21.49 -20.13
C ALA A 135 -19.66 -20.09 -20.77
N ALA A 136 -18.77 -19.21 -20.28
CA ALA A 136 -18.55 -17.89 -20.89
C ALA A 136 -17.55 -17.92 -22.07
N GLU A 137 -16.66 -18.92 -22.13
CA GLU A 137 -15.77 -19.12 -23.29
C GLU A 137 -16.47 -19.88 -24.43
N ARG A 138 -17.57 -20.58 -24.14
CA ARG A 138 -18.39 -21.23 -25.18
C ARG A 138 -19.28 -20.25 -25.97
N ASP A 139 -19.60 -19.08 -25.42
CA ASP A 139 -20.49 -18.08 -26.06
C ASP A 139 -19.76 -16.93 -26.78
N MET A 140 -18.43 -16.85 -26.67
CA MET A 140 -17.59 -15.95 -27.49
C MET A 140 -16.88 -16.65 -28.64
N ARG A 141 -17.11 -17.96 -28.84
CA ARG A 141 -16.77 -18.63 -30.10
C ARG A 141 -17.81 -18.20 -31.14
N GLU A 142 -17.53 -17.06 -31.77
CA GLU A 142 -18.35 -16.42 -32.79
C GLU A 142 -18.97 -17.44 -33.77
N PRO A 143 -20.24 -17.26 -34.18
CA PRO A 143 -20.75 -17.88 -35.38
C PRO A 143 -19.95 -17.34 -36.57
N ALA A 144 -19.09 -18.19 -37.13
CA ALA A 144 -18.53 -17.98 -38.44
C ALA A 144 -19.69 -17.79 -39.44
N GLY A 145 -19.85 -16.57 -39.94
CA GLY A 145 -20.72 -16.28 -41.08
C GLY A 145 -21.85 -15.30 -40.79
N GLN A 146 -21.54 -14.00 -40.73
CA GLN A 146 -22.45 -13.02 -41.30
C GLN A 146 -21.68 -11.86 -41.95
N GLU A 147 -21.52 -12.04 -43.25
CA GLU A 147 -21.22 -11.05 -44.28
C GLU A 147 -21.66 -9.62 -43.90
N ARG A 148 -20.69 -8.74 -43.66
CA ARG A 148 -20.87 -7.29 -43.84
C ARG A 148 -20.07 -6.83 -45.05
N ALA A 149 -20.55 -7.25 -46.21
CA ALA A 149 -20.32 -6.53 -47.45
C ALA A 149 -21.21 -5.28 -47.45
N GLY A 150 -20.62 -4.11 -47.69
CA GLY A 150 -21.37 -2.92 -48.11
C GLY A 150 -21.69 -1.88 -47.03
N ARG A 151 -20.70 -1.08 -46.63
CA ARG A 151 -20.94 0.36 -46.39
C ARG A 151 -19.87 1.18 -47.10
N GLN A 152 -20.19 1.44 -48.37
CA GLN A 152 -19.57 2.43 -49.22
C GLN A 152 -19.77 3.84 -48.66
N ALA A 153 -18.74 4.65 -48.88
CA ALA A 153 -18.67 6.10 -49.00
C ALA A 153 -19.95 6.92 -48.70
N ARG A 154 -19.82 7.86 -47.74
CA ARG A 154 -20.60 9.10 -47.78
C ARG A 154 -19.66 10.29 -47.96
N PRO A 155 -20.06 11.28 -48.78
CA PRO A 155 -19.21 12.37 -49.22
C PRO A 155 -19.04 13.45 -48.14
N ARG A 156 -17.85 14.04 -48.19
CA ARG A 156 -17.40 15.25 -47.50
C ARG A 156 -18.35 16.42 -47.83
N VAL A 157 -19.06 16.92 -46.83
CA VAL A 157 -19.78 18.20 -46.89
C VAL A 157 -18.99 19.18 -46.01
N GLU A 158 -18.50 20.24 -46.65
CA GLU A 158 -17.95 21.43 -46.01
C GLU A 158 -19.05 22.08 -45.16
N ARG A 159 -18.80 22.22 -43.86
CA ARG A 159 -19.62 23.07 -42.98
C ARG A 159 -18.70 23.84 -42.06
N GLU A 160 -19.03 25.12 -41.99
CA GLU A 160 -18.41 26.29 -41.36
C GLU A 160 -17.90 26.13 -39.91
N PRO A 161 -17.04 27.07 -39.44
CA PRO A 161 -16.40 26.99 -38.14
C PRO A 161 -17.39 27.37 -37.04
N ALA A 162 -17.94 26.35 -36.37
CA ALA A 162 -18.65 26.51 -35.11
C ALA A 162 -17.68 26.23 -33.96
N GLU A 163 -17.60 27.23 -33.09
CA GLU A 163 -16.98 27.35 -31.78
C GLU A 163 -16.50 26.07 -31.08
N GLU A 164 -15.33 26.25 -30.46
CA GLU A 164 -14.50 25.41 -29.61
C GLU A 164 -15.26 24.60 -28.54
N GLY A 165 -16.01 23.59 -29.00
CA GLY A 165 -16.61 22.56 -28.18
C GLY A 165 -15.70 21.34 -28.08
N THR A 166 -15.07 21.16 -26.92
CA THR A 166 -14.27 20.00 -26.54
C THR A 166 -14.91 18.68 -27.01
N PRO A 167 -14.20 17.77 -27.71
CA PRO A 167 -14.77 16.49 -28.12
C PRO A 167 -15.01 15.62 -26.89
N GLY A 168 -16.28 15.59 -26.45
CA GLY A 168 -16.76 14.68 -25.44
C GLY A 168 -16.46 13.23 -25.86
N ARG A 169 -15.57 12.58 -25.11
CA ARG A 169 -15.33 11.14 -25.16
C ARG A 169 -16.67 10.42 -25.05
N GLY A 170 -17.13 9.88 -26.18
CA GLY A 170 -18.38 9.13 -26.27
C GLY A 170 -18.37 7.95 -25.30
N ALA A 171 -19.16 8.08 -24.23
CA ALA A 171 -19.57 6.99 -23.37
C ALA A 171 -20.43 6.01 -24.17
N ARG A 172 -19.79 5.08 -24.89
CA ARG A 172 -20.44 3.83 -25.33
C ARG A 172 -20.54 2.90 -24.12
N ARG A 173 -21.35 3.30 -23.14
CA ARG A 173 -21.86 2.39 -22.10
C ARG A 173 -23.15 1.82 -22.67
N GLY A 174 -23.09 0.59 -23.19
CA GLY A 174 -24.28 -0.11 -23.63
C GLY A 174 -25.28 -0.24 -22.46
N PRO A 175 -26.60 -0.15 -22.71
CA PRO A 175 -27.63 -0.18 -21.67
C PRO A 175 -27.85 -1.54 -20.99
N ASP A 176 -27.15 -2.61 -21.38
CA ASP A 176 -27.38 -3.98 -20.88
C ASP A 176 -26.29 -4.50 -19.91
N GLY A 177 -25.41 -3.62 -19.42
CA GLY A 177 -24.32 -3.96 -18.50
C GLY A 177 -24.57 -3.53 -17.06
N ALA A 178 -25.83 -3.54 -16.59
CA ALA A 178 -26.07 -3.38 -15.16
C ALA A 178 -25.42 -4.58 -14.45
N PRO A 179 -24.47 -4.39 -13.50
CA PRO A 179 -24.01 -5.50 -12.68
C PRO A 179 -25.26 -6.15 -12.09
N PRO A 180 -25.40 -7.49 -12.15
CA PRO A 180 -26.57 -8.17 -11.60
C PRO A 180 -26.78 -7.62 -10.19
N ARG A 181 -27.95 -7.03 -9.96
CA ARG A 181 -28.30 -6.54 -8.62
C ARG A 181 -28.10 -7.74 -7.70
N ALA A 182 -27.08 -7.65 -6.85
CA ALA A 182 -26.85 -8.65 -5.81
C ALA A 182 -28.19 -8.84 -5.12
N ILE A 183 -28.74 -10.05 -5.18
CA ILE A 183 -30.02 -10.37 -4.58
C ILE A 183 -29.85 -10.07 -3.10
N GLU A 184 -30.45 -8.97 -2.64
CA GLU A 184 -30.43 -8.53 -1.24
C GLU A 184 -31.04 -9.65 -0.38
N GLY A 185 -30.21 -10.50 0.21
CA GLY A 185 -30.67 -11.58 1.08
C GLY A 185 -29.68 -12.72 1.27
N GLU A 186 -28.80 -12.98 0.30
CA GLU A 186 -27.75 -13.99 0.45
C GLU A 186 -26.43 -13.31 0.80
N MET A 187 -26.18 -13.14 2.11
CA MET A 187 -24.81 -12.94 2.55
C MET A 187 -23.98 -14.10 1.99
N PRO A 188 -22.84 -13.83 1.31
CA PRO A 188 -21.97 -14.89 0.86
C PRO A 188 -21.68 -15.78 2.08
N PRO A 189 -21.77 -17.11 1.93
CA PRO A 189 -21.53 -18.01 3.05
C PRO A 189 -20.18 -17.66 3.69
N PRO A 190 -20.08 -17.68 5.04
CA PRO A 190 -18.83 -17.34 5.71
C PRO A 190 -17.72 -18.18 5.10
N GLU A 191 -16.70 -17.51 4.55
CA GLU A 191 -15.59 -18.21 3.90
C GLU A 191 -15.03 -19.25 4.87
N ALA A 192 -15.00 -20.52 4.43
CA ALA A 192 -14.48 -21.60 5.26
C ALA A 192 -13.05 -21.23 5.70
N LYS A 193 -12.77 -21.34 7.01
CA LYS A 193 -11.43 -21.09 7.53
C LYS A 193 -10.42 -21.98 6.79
N PRO A 194 -9.25 -21.45 6.40
CA PRO A 194 -8.26 -22.25 5.71
C PRO A 194 -7.87 -23.46 6.54
N THR A 195 -7.62 -24.59 5.89
CA THR A 195 -7.12 -25.79 6.58
C THR A 195 -5.66 -25.58 7.01
N PRO A 196 -5.16 -26.30 8.05
CA PRO A 196 -3.75 -26.21 8.44
C PRO A 196 -2.77 -26.51 7.29
N GLU A 197 -3.15 -27.42 6.38
CA GLU A 197 -2.40 -27.74 5.16
C GLU A 197 -2.36 -26.55 4.19
N GLN A 198 -3.49 -25.86 3.99
CA GLN A 198 -3.53 -24.64 3.19
C GLN A 198 -2.68 -23.53 3.79
N GLU A 199 -2.66 -23.39 5.13
CA GLU A 199 -1.79 -22.41 5.80
C GLU A 199 -0.30 -22.77 5.66
N ALA A 200 0.07 -24.06 5.71
CA ALA A 200 1.42 -24.51 5.41
C ALA A 200 1.81 -24.19 3.96
N ALA A 201 0.97 -24.56 2.99
CA ALA A 201 1.21 -24.27 1.58
C ALA A 201 1.29 -22.76 1.29
N ARG A 202 0.49 -21.92 1.97
CA ARG A 202 0.61 -20.44 1.87
C ARG A 202 1.94 -19.92 2.40
N ARG A 203 2.51 -20.54 3.44
CA ARG A 203 3.84 -20.20 3.95
C ARG A 203 4.93 -20.60 2.97
N GLU A 204 4.86 -21.82 2.44
CA GLU A 204 5.79 -22.31 1.42
C GLU A 204 5.73 -21.47 0.16
N LEU A 205 4.53 -21.15 -0.35
CA LEU A 205 4.33 -20.24 -1.46
C LEU A 205 4.97 -18.86 -1.21
N ARG A 206 4.88 -18.34 0.02
CA ARG A 206 5.54 -17.07 0.38
C ARG A 206 7.06 -17.19 0.32
N VAL A 207 7.63 -18.26 0.88
CA VAL A 207 9.08 -18.52 0.85
C VAL A 207 9.56 -18.68 -0.59
N PHE A 208 8.82 -19.44 -1.40
CA PHE A 208 9.08 -19.62 -2.82
C PHE A 208 9.09 -18.28 -3.57
N MET A 209 8.10 -17.41 -3.31
CA MET A 209 8.04 -16.07 -3.92
C MET A 209 9.14 -15.13 -3.42
N GLN A 210 9.64 -15.32 -2.20
CA GLN A 210 10.78 -14.59 -1.64
C GLN A 210 12.14 -15.04 -2.20
N ALA A 211 12.25 -16.29 -2.66
CA ALA A 211 13.47 -16.82 -3.27
C ALA A 211 13.70 -16.32 -4.70
N GLY A 212 12.63 -15.91 -5.40
CA GLY A 212 12.72 -15.32 -6.73
C GLY A 212 13.21 -13.86 -6.72
N PRO A 213 13.24 -13.21 -7.89
CA PRO A 213 13.55 -11.79 -7.99
C PRO A 213 12.64 -10.97 -7.08
N SER A 214 13.25 -10.24 -6.14
CA SER A 214 12.51 -9.45 -5.14
C SER A 214 12.25 -8.03 -5.60
N THR A 215 11.07 -7.50 -5.29
CA THR A 215 10.77 -6.08 -5.48
C THR A 215 11.74 -5.19 -4.71
N GLY A 216 12.24 -5.63 -3.56
CA GLY A 216 13.22 -4.90 -2.76
C GLY A 216 14.56 -4.72 -3.49
N ASP A 217 15.00 -5.73 -4.25
CA ASP A 217 16.21 -5.63 -5.07
C ASP A 217 16.04 -4.64 -6.23
N LEU A 218 14.88 -4.68 -6.90
CA LEU A 218 14.54 -3.68 -7.92
C LEU A 218 14.53 -2.27 -7.33
N GLN A 219 13.90 -2.07 -6.17
CA GLN A 219 13.83 -0.79 -5.49
C GLN A 219 15.23 -0.26 -5.14
N ARG A 220 16.11 -1.13 -4.61
CA ARG A 220 17.52 -0.79 -4.35
C ARG A 220 18.27 -0.39 -5.62
N ARG A 221 18.08 -1.12 -6.73
CA ARG A 221 18.70 -0.79 -8.04
C ARG A 221 18.20 0.57 -8.55
N ILE A 222 16.89 0.84 -8.46
CA ILE A 222 16.31 2.13 -8.82
C ILE A 222 16.88 3.25 -7.95
N TYR A 223 16.91 3.07 -6.63
CA TYR A 223 17.44 4.07 -5.69
C TYR A 223 18.90 4.44 -5.98
N ALA A 224 19.72 3.46 -6.39
CA ALA A 224 21.11 3.70 -6.75
C ALA A 224 21.30 4.59 -8.00
N GLU A 225 20.30 4.67 -8.88
CA GLU A 225 20.33 5.51 -10.09
C GLU A 225 19.89 6.97 -9.80
N LEU A 226 19.40 7.25 -8.60
CA LEU A 226 18.88 8.56 -8.21
C LEU A 226 19.96 9.42 -7.53
N SER A 227 19.84 10.74 -7.69
CA SER A 227 20.68 11.70 -6.96
C SER A 227 20.33 11.71 -5.45
N PRO A 228 21.23 12.17 -4.57
CA PRO A 228 20.94 12.27 -3.14
C PRO A 228 19.69 13.10 -2.80
N GLU A 229 19.45 14.19 -3.55
CA GLU A 229 18.27 15.05 -3.37
C GLU A 229 16.98 14.34 -3.78
N GLN A 230 17.02 13.59 -4.89
CA GLN A 230 15.93 12.73 -5.34
C GLN A 230 15.63 11.63 -4.32
N GLN A 231 16.66 10.97 -3.78
CA GLN A 231 16.51 9.94 -2.75
C GLN A 231 15.84 10.51 -1.49
N GLN A 232 16.29 11.69 -1.03
CA GLN A 232 15.68 12.36 0.12
C GLN A 232 14.21 12.70 -0.14
N PHE A 233 13.88 13.19 -1.34
CA PHE A 233 12.50 13.48 -1.71
C PHE A 233 11.61 12.23 -1.66
N ILE A 234 12.08 11.08 -2.19
CA ILE A 234 11.30 9.84 -2.10
C ILE A 234 11.11 9.41 -0.65
N ASP A 235 12.14 9.51 0.19
CA ASP A 235 12.03 9.16 1.61
C ASP A 235 10.96 10.00 2.34
N GLU A 236 10.93 11.31 2.08
CA GLU A 236 9.94 12.24 2.64
C GLU A 236 8.51 11.90 2.15
N GLU A 237 8.34 11.66 0.85
CA GLU A 237 7.04 11.30 0.27
C GLU A 237 6.52 9.94 0.75
N VAL A 238 7.41 8.95 0.91
CA VAL A 238 7.06 7.64 1.46
C VAL A 238 6.53 7.78 2.89
N LEU A 239 7.18 8.59 3.72
CA LEU A 239 6.73 8.84 5.09
C LEU A 239 5.36 9.54 5.11
N LEU A 240 5.17 10.54 4.24
CA LEU A 240 3.90 11.25 4.13
C LEU A 240 2.74 10.33 3.71
N ARG A 241 2.95 9.48 2.70
CA ARG A 241 1.96 8.49 2.26
C ARG A 241 1.70 7.40 3.29
N ALA A 242 2.72 6.99 4.04
CA ALA A 242 2.56 6.04 5.13
C ALA A 242 1.68 6.62 6.26
N GLU A 243 1.85 7.91 6.58
CA GLU A 243 1.00 8.63 7.52
C GLU A 243 -0.43 8.76 7.00
N GLU A 244 -0.62 9.13 5.73
CA GLU A 244 -1.95 9.22 5.10
C GLU A 244 -2.70 7.88 5.17
N ARG A 245 -2.04 6.76 4.82
CA ARG A 245 -2.61 5.42 4.96
C ARG A 245 -2.91 5.03 6.40
N ALA A 246 -2.13 5.49 7.38
CA ALA A 246 -2.43 5.27 8.78
C ALA A 246 -3.71 6.03 9.19
N GLN A 247 -3.83 7.29 8.78
CA GLN A 247 -5.01 8.11 9.04
C GLN A 247 -6.27 7.55 8.36
N GLU A 248 -6.16 7.08 7.11
CA GLU A 248 -7.25 6.45 6.37
C GLU A 248 -7.75 5.17 7.08
N ARG A 249 -6.82 4.32 7.55
CA ARG A 249 -7.17 3.12 8.33
C ARG A 249 -7.87 3.46 9.64
N ASP A 250 -7.41 4.48 10.35
CA ASP A 250 -8.03 4.94 11.58
C ASP A 250 -9.45 5.47 11.33
N MET A 251 -9.63 6.28 10.27
CA MET A 251 -10.93 6.78 9.86
C MET A 251 -11.88 5.64 9.46
N ALA A 252 -11.41 4.71 8.63
CA ALA A 252 -12.18 3.53 8.24
C ALA A 252 -12.57 2.66 9.45
N MET A 253 -11.69 2.53 10.45
CA MET A 253 -12.01 1.82 11.70
C MET A 253 -13.07 2.55 12.52
N ILE A 254 -13.00 3.88 12.61
CA ILE A 254 -14.02 4.70 13.30
C ILE A 254 -15.36 4.58 12.58
N GLU A 255 -15.38 4.64 11.25
CA GLU A 255 -16.59 4.49 10.44
C GLU A 255 -17.20 3.11 10.57
N ARG A 256 -16.37 2.06 10.53
CA ARG A 256 -16.83 0.68 10.79
C ARG A 256 -17.44 0.55 12.18
N LYS A 257 -16.76 1.04 13.22
CA LYS A 257 -17.31 1.03 14.60
C LYS A 257 -18.60 1.83 14.73
N ARG A 258 -18.74 2.94 14.00
CA ARG A 258 -19.98 3.73 13.94
C ARG A 258 -21.10 2.94 13.27
N ARG A 259 -20.81 2.26 12.17
CA ARG A 259 -21.76 1.39 11.46
C ARG A 259 -22.20 0.22 12.34
N ASP A 260 -21.26 -0.52 12.90
CA ASP A 260 -21.52 -1.65 13.79
C ASP A 260 -22.38 -1.22 15.00
N ARG A 261 -22.12 -0.04 15.57
CA ARG A 261 -22.93 0.53 16.66
C ARG A 261 -24.35 0.88 16.21
N ALA A 262 -24.51 1.44 15.01
CA ALA A 262 -25.81 1.76 14.45
C ALA A 262 -26.65 0.50 14.18
N GLU A 263 -26.01 -0.58 13.75
CA GLU A 263 -26.66 -1.88 13.53
C GLU A 263 -27.02 -2.59 14.85
N GLN A 264 -26.19 -2.47 15.89
CA GLN A 264 -26.47 -3.07 17.21
C GLN A 264 -27.56 -2.33 18.00
N GLN A 265 -27.79 -1.04 17.72
CA GLN A 265 -28.81 -0.23 18.38
C GLN A 265 -29.78 0.40 17.36
N PRO A 266 -30.58 -0.42 16.65
CA PRO A 266 -31.56 0.08 15.69
C PRO A 266 -32.62 0.91 16.44
N GLY A 267 -32.53 2.24 16.33
CA GLY A 267 -33.43 3.19 17.00
C GLY A 267 -32.72 4.22 17.90
N ALA A 268 -31.43 4.04 18.21
CA ALA A 268 -30.63 5.09 18.81
C ALA A 268 -30.36 6.18 17.75
N ARG A 269 -31.23 7.21 17.71
CA ARG A 269 -31.01 8.37 16.84
C ARG A 269 -29.63 8.98 17.16
N PRO A 270 -28.72 9.11 16.19
CA PRO A 270 -27.35 9.57 16.42
C PRO A 270 -27.26 10.98 17.04
N ASP A 271 -28.34 11.77 16.96
CA ASP A 271 -28.40 13.15 17.44
C ASP A 271 -29.17 13.34 18.75
N ARG A 272 -29.77 12.28 19.33
CA ARG A 272 -30.48 12.43 20.61
C ARG A 272 -29.49 12.30 21.75
N VAL A 273 -28.77 13.39 22.01
CA VAL A 273 -28.06 13.57 23.29
C VAL A 273 -29.10 13.35 24.39
N PRO A 274 -28.91 12.41 25.32
CA PRO A 274 -29.86 12.19 26.40
C PRO A 274 -30.06 13.51 27.14
N ASP A 275 -31.30 13.99 27.23
CA ASP A 275 -31.63 15.19 28.01
C ASP A 275 -31.14 14.98 29.45
N GLY A 276 -30.03 15.63 29.82
CA GLY A 276 -29.39 15.50 31.13
C GLY A 276 -28.00 14.84 31.15
N ALA A 277 -27.56 14.20 30.08
CA ALA A 277 -26.15 13.85 29.93
C ALA A 277 -25.40 15.09 29.43
N ALA A 278 -24.76 15.81 30.36
CA ALA A 278 -23.82 16.88 30.01
C ALA A 278 -22.90 16.34 28.89
N PRO A 279 -22.73 17.07 27.76
CA PRO A 279 -22.00 16.57 26.60
C PRO A 279 -20.62 16.10 27.05
N ALA A 280 -20.43 14.78 27.11
CA ALA A 280 -19.19 14.15 27.53
C ALA A 280 -18.15 14.45 26.46
N GLY A 281 -17.42 15.54 26.68
CA GLY A 281 -16.48 16.09 25.72
C GLY A 281 -16.71 17.58 25.58
N ASN A 282 -16.32 18.32 26.62
CA ASN A 282 -15.77 19.66 26.48
C ASN A 282 -14.62 19.55 25.45
N ARG A 283 -14.93 19.59 24.16
CA ARG A 283 -13.98 20.11 23.17
C ARG A 283 -13.95 21.59 23.48
N GLU A 284 -13.23 21.94 24.55
CA GLU A 284 -12.88 23.31 24.85
C GLU A 284 -12.33 23.86 23.54
N ARG A 285 -13.07 24.82 22.97
CA ARG A 285 -12.59 25.53 21.80
C ARG A 285 -11.23 26.05 22.21
N VAL A 286 -10.20 25.57 21.54
CA VAL A 286 -8.83 26.02 21.79
C VAL A 286 -8.86 27.54 21.65
N ASP A 287 -8.56 28.22 22.75
CA ASP A 287 -8.51 29.66 22.76
C ASP A 287 -7.20 30.08 22.12
N TRP A 288 -7.22 30.26 20.80
CA TRP A 288 -6.04 30.60 20.01
C TRP A 288 -5.35 31.89 20.48
N SER A 289 -6.05 32.78 21.19
CA SER A 289 -5.45 33.96 21.78
C SER A 289 -4.45 33.63 22.91
N LYS A 290 -4.61 32.47 23.58
CA LYS A 290 -3.71 31.98 24.63
C LYS A 290 -2.57 31.11 24.09
N VAL A 291 -2.73 30.60 22.87
CA VAL A 291 -1.72 29.76 22.21
C VAL A 291 -0.57 30.59 21.66
N TYR A 292 -0.81 31.86 21.29
CA TYR A 292 0.24 32.78 20.86
C TYR A 292 0.52 33.80 21.98
N ASN A 293 1.76 33.87 22.43
CA ASN A 293 2.22 34.91 23.33
C ASN A 293 2.30 36.26 22.58
N GLU A 294 2.41 37.37 23.32
CA GLU A 294 2.54 38.72 22.75
C GLU A 294 3.78 38.90 21.85
N ASP A 295 4.82 38.08 22.06
CA ASP A 295 6.05 38.04 21.28
C ASP A 295 5.95 37.19 20.00
N GLY A 296 4.80 36.56 19.76
CA GLY A 296 4.56 35.67 18.62
C GLY A 296 5.02 34.22 18.82
N SER A 297 5.60 33.89 19.99
CA SER A 297 5.98 32.51 20.33
C SER A 297 4.75 31.65 20.69
N VAL A 298 4.84 30.34 20.45
CA VAL A 298 3.77 29.40 20.79
C VAL A 298 3.85 28.99 22.26
N ASN A 299 2.79 29.26 23.01
CA ASN A 299 2.58 28.72 24.34
C ASN A 299 2.03 27.29 24.26
N ILE A 300 2.92 26.32 24.45
CA ILE A 300 2.59 24.89 24.30
C ILE A 300 1.64 24.40 25.42
N ASP A 301 1.67 25.01 26.60
CA ASP A 301 0.83 24.63 27.74
C ASP A 301 -0.64 24.99 27.56
N ALA A 302 -0.96 25.92 26.65
CA ALA A 302 -2.32 26.29 26.31
C ALA A 302 -2.98 25.29 25.31
N LEU A 303 -2.21 24.36 24.75
CA LEU A 303 -2.70 23.38 23.79
C LEU A 303 -3.18 22.10 24.50
N PRO A 304 -4.12 21.34 23.90
CA PRO A 304 -4.53 20.04 24.43
C PRO A 304 -3.33 19.09 24.58
N GLU A 305 -3.32 18.27 25.64
CA GLU A 305 -2.23 17.35 26.00
C GLU A 305 -1.65 16.56 24.82
N ARG A 306 -2.53 16.05 23.95
CA ARG A 306 -2.13 15.27 22.76
C ARG A 306 -1.33 16.07 21.74
N VAL A 307 -1.63 17.36 21.60
CA VAL A 307 -0.92 18.26 20.69
C VAL A 307 0.42 18.67 21.32
N ARG A 308 0.43 18.95 22.62
CA ARG A 308 1.66 19.25 23.37
C ARG A 308 2.72 18.14 23.22
N GLN A 309 2.35 16.88 23.47
CA GLN A 309 3.27 15.75 23.36
C GLN A 309 3.88 15.60 21.95
N ARG A 310 3.17 16.01 20.90
CA ARG A 310 3.69 15.99 19.53
C ARG A 310 4.65 17.14 19.24
N LEU A 311 4.41 18.30 19.84
CA LEU A 311 5.23 19.50 19.65
C LEU A 311 6.51 19.50 20.50
N GLU A 312 6.52 18.79 21.63
CA GLU A 312 7.69 18.71 22.53
C GLU A 312 8.96 18.20 21.82
N ASN A 313 8.82 17.26 20.88
CA ASN A 313 9.94 16.66 20.15
C ASN A 313 10.35 17.42 18.87
N LEU A 314 9.63 18.49 18.51
CA LEU A 314 9.93 19.28 17.31
C LEU A 314 10.79 20.50 17.64
N ASN A 315 11.58 20.97 16.67
CA ASN A 315 12.29 22.23 16.81
C ASN A 315 11.32 23.44 16.71
N ASP A 316 11.76 24.63 17.11
CA ASP A 316 10.88 25.80 17.22
C ASP A 316 10.24 26.22 15.88
N GLU A 317 10.98 26.12 14.77
CA GLU A 317 10.45 26.43 13.44
C GLU A 317 9.38 25.43 12.99
N GLN A 318 9.59 24.14 13.24
CA GLN A 318 8.64 23.08 12.94
C GLN A 318 7.40 23.20 13.82
N ARG A 319 7.58 23.50 15.12
CA ARG A 319 6.49 23.77 16.05
C ARG A 319 5.60 24.90 15.53
N GLN A 320 6.20 26.02 15.12
CA GLN A 320 5.47 27.17 14.59
C GLN A 320 4.65 26.78 13.36
N ARG A 321 5.26 26.07 12.38
CA ARG A 321 4.57 25.64 11.16
C ARG A 321 3.37 24.73 11.45
N VAL A 322 3.51 23.80 12.39
CA VAL A 322 2.42 22.88 12.77
C VAL A 322 1.28 23.64 13.45
N VAL A 323 1.61 24.58 14.34
CA VAL A 323 0.61 25.38 15.07
C VAL A 323 -0.13 26.33 14.13
N ASP A 324 0.58 26.98 13.20
CA ASP A 324 -0.01 27.83 12.17
C ASP A 324 -0.92 27.03 11.24
N ALA A 325 -0.52 25.81 10.85
CA ALA A 325 -1.36 24.91 10.06
C ALA A 325 -2.63 24.49 10.82
N LEU A 326 -2.52 24.20 12.12
CA LEU A 326 -3.67 23.90 12.98
C LEU A 326 -4.60 25.10 13.12
N LYS A 327 -4.06 26.30 13.39
CA LYS A 327 -4.84 27.54 13.48
C LYS A 327 -5.61 27.78 12.19
N LYS A 328 -4.92 27.75 11.05
CA LYS A 328 -5.53 27.93 9.73
C LYS A 328 -6.68 26.94 9.51
N ARG A 329 -6.49 25.68 9.86
CA ARG A 329 -7.52 24.63 9.74
C ARG A 329 -8.74 24.87 10.62
N PHE A 330 -8.56 25.40 11.82
CA PHE A 330 -9.66 25.77 12.71
C PHE A 330 -10.40 27.03 12.22
N GLU A 331 -9.68 28.00 11.66
CA GLU A 331 -10.25 29.25 11.13
C GLU A 331 -11.00 29.05 9.82
N THR A 332 -10.46 28.27 8.88
CA THR A 332 -11.14 27.98 7.61
C THR A 332 -12.36 27.08 7.79
N GLY A 333 -12.54 26.46 8.96
CA GLY A 333 -13.62 25.51 9.19
C GLY A 333 -13.54 24.30 8.27
N GLU A 334 -12.39 24.11 7.61
CA GLU A 334 -12.08 23.02 6.69
C GLU A 334 -11.89 21.77 7.55
N ARG A 335 -13.02 21.28 8.08
CA ARG A 335 -13.18 19.87 8.40
C ARG A 335 -12.81 19.17 7.11
N LEU A 336 -11.84 18.26 7.18
CA LEU A 336 -11.66 17.24 6.17
C LEU A 336 -13.05 16.61 5.93
N ARG A 337 -13.80 17.10 4.95
CA ARG A 337 -14.66 16.22 4.16
C ARG A 337 -13.65 15.33 3.46
N ALA A 338 -13.24 14.27 4.15
CA ALA A 338 -12.66 13.14 3.48
C ALA A 338 -13.68 12.74 2.40
N GLY A 339 -13.31 12.92 1.13
CA GLY A 339 -14.07 12.38 0.00
C GLY A 339 -15.28 13.19 -0.46
N ASP A 340 -15.10 14.44 -0.87
CA ASP A 340 -16.00 15.05 -1.87
C ASP A 340 -15.14 15.66 -2.99
N GLY A 341 -14.42 14.78 -3.69
CA GLY A 341 -13.71 15.07 -4.93
C GLY A 341 -14.30 14.19 -6.03
N GLY A 342 -14.93 14.84 -7.01
CA GLY A 342 -15.51 14.21 -8.20
C GLY A 342 -14.52 13.90 -9.31
#